data_AF-A0A088MU06-F1
#
_entry.id   AF-A0A088MU06-F1
#
_cell.length_a   1.000
_cell.length_b   1.000
_cell.length_c   1.000
_cell.angle_alpha   90.00
_cell.angle_beta   90.00
_cell.angle_gamma   90.00
#
_symmetry.space_group_name_H-M   'P 1'
#
loop_
_entity.id
_entity.type
_entity.pdbx_description
1 polymer ?
#
loop_
_entity_poly.entity_id
_entity_poly.type
_entity_poly.pdbx_seq_one_letter_code
_entity_poly.pdbx_strand_id
1 'polypeptide(L)'
;MQGHPVLLNRAPTLHRLGIQAFQPILVEGRAICLHPLVCKGFNADFDGDQMAVHVPLSLEAQAEARLLMFSHMNLLSPAIGDPISVPT
;
A
#
# COMPACT_ATOMS: atom_id res chain seq x y z
N MET A 1 -11.57 -4.72 13.23
CA MET A 1 -10.48 -4.17 12.38
C MET A 1 -10.44 -2.64 12.35
N GLN A 2 -11.35 -1.93 13.04
CA GLN A 2 -11.33 -0.46 13.06
C GLN A 2 -10.02 -0.01 13.72
N GLY A 3 -9.20 0.72 12.97
CA GLY A 3 -7.87 1.06 13.43
C GLY A 3 -6.98 -0.16 13.62
N HIS A 4 -6.88 -1.08 12.66
CA HIS A 4 -5.75 -2.02 12.56
C HIS A 4 -5.23 -1.97 11.12
N PRO A 5 -4.00 -1.46 10.87
CA PRO A 5 -3.50 -1.31 9.51
C PRO A 5 -3.07 -2.66 8.94
N VAL A 6 -3.14 -2.82 7.62
CA VAL A 6 -2.56 -3.96 6.90
C VAL A 6 -1.54 -3.43 5.90
N LEU A 7 -0.53 -4.23 5.57
CA LEU A 7 0.45 -3.91 4.54
C LEU A 7 0.08 -4.66 3.25
N LEU A 8 -0.01 -3.93 2.14
CA LEU A 8 -0.11 -4.51 0.81
C LEU A 8 1.25 -4.51 0.13
N ASN A 9 1.60 -5.60 -0.55
CA ASN A 9 2.84 -5.76 -1.31
C ASN A 9 2.53 -6.31 -2.71
N ARG A 10 3.17 -5.75 -3.76
CA ARG A 10 3.20 -6.34 -5.10
C ARG A 10 4.63 -6.75 -5.44
N ALA A 11 4.81 -7.99 -5.89
CA ALA A 11 6.10 -8.49 -6.36
C ALA A 11 6.31 -8.17 -7.85
N PRO A 12 7.56 -7.87 -8.29
CA PRO A 12 8.75 -7.66 -7.48
C PRO A 12 8.75 -6.31 -6.76
N THR A 13 9.26 -6.27 -5.53
CA THR A 13 9.39 -5.02 -4.77
C THR A 13 10.64 -4.25 -5.20
N LEU A 14 10.49 -3.29 -6.12
CA LEU A 14 11.62 -2.53 -6.70
C LEU A 14 12.10 -1.38 -5.80
N HIS A 15 11.21 -0.83 -4.98
CA HIS A 15 11.50 0.27 -4.07
C HIS A 15 10.51 0.28 -2.91
N ARG A 16 10.77 1.10 -1.89
CA ARG A 16 9.96 1.12 -0.64
C ARG A 16 8.45 1.26 -0.86
N LEU A 17 8.02 2.00 -1.89
CA LEU A 17 6.60 2.21 -2.19
C LEU A 17 5.90 0.96 -2.77
N GLY A 18 6.63 -0.12 -3.06
CA GLY A 18 6.07 -1.41 -3.42
C GLY A 18 5.47 -2.16 -2.23
N ILE A 19 5.62 -1.62 -1.00
CA ILE A 19 4.90 -2.05 0.20
C ILE A 19 4.32 -0.81 0.87
N GLN A 20 3.01 -0.78 1.10
CA GLN A 20 2.35 0.36 1.79
C GLN A 20 1.27 -0.13 2.75
N ALA A 21 1.03 0.66 3.79
CA ALA A 21 -0.01 0.40 4.77
C ALA A 21 -1.33 1.07 4.39
N PHE A 22 -2.43 0.37 4.69
CA PHE A 22 -3.80 0.83 4.48
C PHE A 22 -4.67 0.45 5.67
N GLN A 23 -5.74 1.21 5.87
CA GLN A 23 -6.85 0.77 6.70
C GLN A 23 -7.74 -0.15 5.86
N PRO A 24 -7.88 -1.44 6.21
CA PRO A 24 -8.72 -2.35 5.45
C PRO A 24 -10.20 -1.99 5.63
N ILE A 25 -10.94 -2.08 4.54
CA ILE A 25 -12.41 -2.06 4.49
C ILE A 25 -12.85 -3.43 3.99
N LEU A 26 -13.74 -4.08 4.72
CA LEU A 26 -14.27 -5.38 4.30
C LEU A 26 -15.17 -5.18 3.07
N VAL A 27 -14.94 -6.01 2.06
CA VAL A 27 -15.68 -6.01 0.80
C VAL A 27 -16.16 -7.44 0.49
N GLU A 28 -17.24 -7.53 -0.26
CA GLU A 28 -17.70 -8.81 -0.80
C GLU A 28 -16.81 -9.25 -1.97
N GLY A 29 -16.70 -10.57 -2.18
CA GLY A 29 -15.90 -11.15 -3.26
C GLY A 29 -14.52 -11.65 -2.82
N ARG A 30 -13.64 -11.91 -3.80
CA ARG A 30 -12.30 -12.51 -3.58
C ARG A 30 -11.14 -11.62 -4.05
N ALA A 31 -11.44 -10.43 -4.59
CA ALA A 31 -10.44 -9.51 -5.11
C ALA A 31 -10.05 -8.48 -4.04
N ILE A 32 -8.79 -8.05 -4.06
CA ILE A 32 -8.32 -6.91 -3.27
C ILE A 32 -8.68 -5.63 -4.03
N CYS A 33 -9.39 -4.71 -3.39
CA CYS A 33 -9.64 -3.39 -3.95
C CYS A 33 -8.45 -2.46 -3.64
N LEU A 34 -7.73 -2.01 -4.67
CA LEU A 34 -6.60 -1.09 -4.56
C LEU A 34 -7.01 0.33 -4.94
N HIS A 35 -6.49 1.33 -4.23
CA HIS A 35 -6.72 2.74 -4.57
C HIS A 35 -5.97 3.12 -5.87
N PRO A 36 -6.60 3.80 -6.85
CA PRO A 36 -5.97 4.06 -8.15
C PRO A 36 -4.67 4.87 -8.07
N LEU A 37 -4.61 5.88 -7.18
CA LEU A 37 -3.41 6.73 -7.03
C LEU A 37 -2.17 6.02 -6.46
N VAL A 38 -2.28 4.80 -5.96
CA VAL A 38 -1.11 4.03 -5.50
C VAL A 38 -0.63 3.04 -6.56
N CYS A 39 -1.37 2.80 -7.65
CA CYS A 39 -1.01 1.86 -8.71
C CYS A 39 0.39 2.14 -9.26
N LYS A 40 0.72 3.40 -9.54
CA LYS A 40 2.06 3.80 -9.99
C LYS A 40 3.17 3.43 -8.99
N GLY A 41 2.91 3.58 -7.70
CA GLY A 41 3.85 3.20 -6.63
C GLY A 41 4.04 1.68 -6.49
N PHE A 42 3.06 0.87 -6.88
CA PHE A 42 3.21 -0.59 -6.96
C PHE A 42 3.65 -1.08 -8.34
N ASN A 43 3.70 -0.18 -9.33
CA ASN A 43 3.75 -0.51 -10.75
C ASN A 43 2.61 -1.45 -11.20
N ALA A 44 1.46 -1.41 -10.50
CA ALA A 44 0.36 -2.36 -10.65
C ALA A 44 -0.58 -1.98 -11.79
N ASP A 45 -0.99 -3.00 -12.55
CA ASP A 45 -2.13 -2.96 -13.47
C ASP A 45 -3.20 -3.97 -12.97
N PHE A 46 -4.23 -4.22 -13.79
CA PHE A 46 -5.38 -5.04 -13.39
C PHE A 46 -5.68 -6.14 -14.41
N ASP A 47 -4.66 -6.67 -15.08
CA ASP A 47 -4.77 -7.73 -16.10
C ASP A 47 -4.57 -9.15 -15.53
N GLY A 48 -4.39 -9.27 -14.21
CA GLY A 48 -4.11 -10.53 -13.52
C GLY A 48 -3.16 -10.41 -12.33
N ASP A 49 -2.64 -9.20 -12.08
CA ASP A 49 -1.80 -8.87 -10.94
C ASP A 49 -2.32 -9.39 -9.60
N GLN A 50 -1.40 -9.89 -8.78
CA GLN A 50 -1.67 -10.38 -7.42
C GLN A 50 -0.88 -9.56 -6.39
N MET A 51 -1.46 -9.39 -5.21
CA MET A 51 -0.83 -8.70 -4.09
C MET A 51 -0.90 -9.54 -2.82
N ALA A 52 0.16 -9.50 -2.03
CA ALA A 52 0.19 -10.10 -0.70
C ALA A 52 -0.31 -9.11 0.36
N VAL A 53 -0.97 -9.64 1.39
CA VAL A 53 -1.42 -8.88 2.57
C VAL A 53 -0.66 -9.37 3.79
N HIS A 54 -0.04 -8.45 4.53
CA HIS A 54 0.63 -8.74 5.79
C HIS A 54 -0.07 -8.03 6.95
N VAL A 55 -0.25 -8.74 8.07
CA VAL A 55 -0.89 -8.20 9.28
C VAL A 55 0.18 -7.90 10.32
N PRO A 56 0.48 -6.62 10.62
CA PRO A 56 1.38 -6.27 11.72
C PRO A 56 0.74 -6.66 13.06
N LEU A 57 1.50 -7.38 13.90
CA LEU A 57 0.99 -7.94 15.16
C LEU A 57 1.30 -7.05 16.37
N SER A 58 2.57 -6.71 16.58
CA SER A 58 2.98 -5.92 17.76
C SER A 58 2.52 -4.46 17.65
N LEU A 59 2.47 -3.77 18.80
CA LEU A 59 2.08 -2.36 18.84
C LEU A 59 3.08 -1.49 18.08
N GLU A 60 4.36 -1.83 18.16
CA GLU A 60 5.45 -1.16 17.44
C GLU A 60 5.26 -1.33 15.93
N ALA A 61 5.00 -2.55 15.45
CA ALA A 61 4.77 -2.81 14.03
C ALA A 61 3.51 -2.09 13.51
N GLN A 62 2.44 -2.03 14.32
CA GLN A 62 1.24 -1.27 13.96
C GLN A 62 1.51 0.24 13.96
N ALA A 63 2.34 0.75 14.87
CA ALA A 63 2.72 2.15 14.92
C ALA A 63 3.58 2.54 13.71
N GLU A 64 4.57 1.72 13.35
CA GLU A 64 5.41 1.92 12.15
C GLU A 64 4.55 1.88 10.88
N ALA A 65 3.63 0.92 10.77
CA ALA A 65 2.70 0.86 9.65
C ALA A 65 1.90 2.17 9.48
N ARG A 66 1.47 2.78 10.59
CA ARG A 66 0.71 4.04 10.57
C ARG A 66 1.55 5.27 10.26
N LEU A 67 2.68 5.39 10.93
CA LEU A 67 3.46 6.61 10.93
C LEU A 67 4.40 6.67 9.72
N LEU A 68 4.91 5.52 9.28
CA LEU A 68 5.95 5.46 8.25
C LEU A 68 5.42 4.91 6.93
N MET A 69 4.54 3.92 6.97
CA MET A 69 4.19 3.15 5.76
C MET A 69 2.82 3.51 5.16
N PHE A 70 2.00 4.30 5.84
CA PHE A 70 0.65 4.59 5.35
C PHE A 70 0.71 5.33 4.02
N SER A 71 -0.12 4.90 3.07
CA SER A 71 -0.10 5.42 1.69
C SER A 71 -0.20 6.94 1.59
N HIS A 72 -1.09 7.57 2.36
CA HIS A 72 -1.29 9.03 2.35
C HIS A 72 -0.10 9.83 2.93
N MET A 73 0.85 9.17 3.63
CA MET A 73 2.10 9.79 4.09
C MET A 73 3.23 9.67 3.05
N ASN A 74 3.03 8.91 1.97
CA ASN A 74 4.06 8.53 1.01
C ASN A 74 3.70 8.98 -0.43
N LEU A 75 3.47 10.28 -0.60
CA LEU A 75 2.97 10.86 -1.86
C LEU A 75 4.05 11.22 -2.89
N LEU A 76 5.31 11.25 -2.47
CA LEU A 76 6.45 11.66 -3.29
C LEU A 76 7.37 10.46 -3.57
N SER A 77 7.96 10.44 -4.76
CA SER A 77 8.99 9.49 -5.13
C SER A 77 10.23 9.70 -4.27
N PRO A 78 10.74 8.66 -3.58
CA PRO A 78 11.97 8.77 -2.78
C PRO A 78 13.23 9.01 -3.62
N ALA A 79 13.19 8.70 -4.92
CA ALA A 79 14.35 8.81 -5.79
C ALA A 79 14.59 10.25 -6.28
N ILE A 80 13.52 10.97 -6.61
CA ILE A 80 13.61 12.27 -7.28
C ILE A 80 12.78 13.38 -6.62
N GLY A 81 11.94 13.06 -5.63
CA GLY A 81 11.10 14.03 -4.93
C GLY A 81 9.79 14.41 -5.63
N ASP A 82 9.60 14.00 -6.88
CA ASP A 82 8.38 14.29 -7.63
C ASP A 82 7.15 13.54 -7.10
N PRO A 83 5.93 14.10 -7.26
CA PRO A 83 4.69 13.41 -6.93
C PRO A 83 4.54 12.07 -7.66
N ILE A 84 4.27 11.01 -6.91
CA ILE A 84 4.00 9.67 -7.48
C ILE A 84 2.51 9.34 -7.47
N SER A 85 1.78 9.82 -6.46
CA SER A 85 0.32 9.68 -6.35
C SER A 85 -0.40 10.83 -7.05
N VAL A 86 -0.34 10.81 -8.38
CA VAL A 86 -0.97 11.80 -9.26
C VAL A 86 -2.13 11.17 -10.04
N PRO A 87 -3.15 11.93 -10.46
CA PRO A 87 -4.16 11.44 -11.38
C PRO A 87 -3.52 10.88 -12.66
N THR A 88 -3.91 9.67 -13.05
CA THR A 88 -3.43 8.92 -14.22
C THR A 88 -4.60 8.35 -14.99
#